data_AF-A0A0X3UPP3-F1
#
_entry.id   AF-A0A0X3UPP3-F1
#
_cell.length_a   1.000
_cell.length_b   1.000
_cell.length_c   1.000
_cell.angle_alpha   90.00
_cell.angle_beta   90.00
_cell.angle_gamma   90.00
#
_symmetry.space_group_name_H-M   'P 1'
#
loop_
_entity.id
_entity.type
_entity.pdbx_description
1 polymer ?
#
loop_
_entity_poly.entity_id
_entity_poly.type
_entity_poly.pdbx_seq_one_letter_code
_entity_poly.pdbx_strand_id
1 'polypeptide(L)'
;MRLDLLRPLYERPGPWASVYIDTSRDARDTSVEPRWEAARESLARAGCDPHTVHALQDAVLDHPGRPGRHGLALFATSGEVIMRQPLTAPPRAAIAVYEPLPHVMPMISQLGEELEEHRQDVLDQFQSQIERDDSAGNGLSEVVSHLSRGQVDTLLLIDDPSSTEQLWIGPQPHQVSDDPELLRSSGFSHPPRVRADAAMLRALVGTDGSIVLVDPEEHHLHGGVAAVLRHAGAR
;
A
#
# COMPACT_ATOMS: atom_id res chain seq x y z
N MET A 1 3.57 -5.28 11.00
CA MET A 1 3.34 -3.84 11.28
C MET A 1 1.84 -3.55 11.37
N ARG A 2 1.40 -2.78 12.39
CA ARG A 2 0.01 -2.31 12.54
C ARG A 2 -0.28 -1.20 11.54
N LEU A 3 -1.36 -1.33 10.76
CA LEU A 3 -1.70 -0.39 9.67
C LEU A 3 -2.56 0.80 10.09
N ASP A 4 -2.68 1.05 11.41
CA ASP A 4 -3.49 2.15 11.95
C ASP A 4 -3.05 3.52 11.42
N LEU A 5 -1.76 3.69 11.12
CA LEU A 5 -1.24 4.92 10.52
C LEU A 5 -1.86 5.22 9.15
N LEU A 6 -2.31 4.20 8.41
CA LEU A 6 -2.87 4.35 7.06
C LEU A 6 -4.38 4.61 7.06
N ARG A 7 -5.05 4.47 8.21
CA ARG A 7 -6.51 4.63 8.31
C ARG A 7 -7.03 5.93 7.68
N PRO A 8 -6.40 7.11 7.89
CA PRO A 8 -6.86 8.36 7.28
C PRO A 8 -6.92 8.34 5.74
N LEU A 9 -6.10 7.50 5.09
CA LEU A 9 -6.05 7.34 3.64
C LEU A 9 -7.19 6.46 3.11
N TYR A 10 -7.65 5.48 3.88
CA TYR A 10 -8.68 4.54 3.43
C TYR A 10 -10.10 4.94 3.86
N GLU A 11 -10.23 5.94 4.73
CA GLU A 11 -11.51 6.56 5.10
C GLU A 11 -12.03 7.57 4.06
N ARG A 12 -11.20 7.96 3.08
CA ARG A 12 -11.55 8.92 2.03
C ARG A 12 -11.59 8.22 0.67
N PRO A 13 -12.56 8.56 -0.19
CA PRO A 13 -12.56 8.07 -1.56
C PRO A 13 -11.39 8.68 -2.36
N GLY A 14 -10.89 7.92 -3.33
CA GLY A 14 -9.93 8.44 -4.31
C GLY A 14 -10.62 9.18 -5.47
N PRO A 15 -9.89 9.46 -6.55
CA PRO A 15 -8.49 9.06 -6.79
C PRO A 15 -7.49 9.78 -5.88
N TRP A 16 -6.29 9.21 -5.78
CA TRP A 16 -5.19 9.61 -4.91
C TRP A 16 -3.97 9.96 -5.73
N ALA A 17 -3.39 11.13 -5.47
CA ALA A 17 -2.04 11.45 -5.89
C ALA A 17 -1.06 10.96 -4.83
N SER A 18 -0.20 10.02 -5.18
CA SER A 18 0.85 9.48 -4.31
C SER A 18 2.21 9.87 -4.87
N VAL A 19 2.99 10.61 -4.08
CA VAL A 19 4.30 11.14 -4.48
C VAL A 19 5.37 10.68 -3.50
N TYR A 20 6.44 10.11 -4.03
CA TYR A 20 7.67 9.81 -3.30
C TYR A 20 8.79 10.59 -3.97
N ILE A 21 9.39 11.51 -3.22
CA ILE A 21 10.39 12.43 -3.73
C ILE A 21 11.63 12.43 -2.85
N ASP A 22 12.79 12.48 -3.51
CA ASP A 22 14.07 12.71 -2.85
C ASP A 22 14.16 14.17 -2.41
N THR A 23 14.28 14.39 -1.10
CA THR A 23 14.45 15.71 -0.48
C THR A 23 15.83 15.87 0.14
N SER A 24 16.78 15.03 -0.26
CA SER A 24 18.16 15.06 0.22
C SER A 24 18.78 16.42 -0.02
N ARG A 25 19.57 16.89 0.95
CA ARG A 25 20.36 18.12 0.81
C ARG A 25 21.81 17.78 1.05
N ASP A 26 22.59 17.81 -0.03
CA ASP A 26 24.04 17.66 0.03
C ASP A 26 24.74 18.98 -0.34
N ALA A 27 26.07 18.99 -0.29
CA ALA A 27 26.84 20.22 -0.53
C ALA A 27 26.75 20.75 -1.97
N ARG A 28 26.25 19.96 -2.93
CA ARG A 28 26.20 20.27 -4.37
C ARG A 28 24.78 20.45 -4.89
N ASP A 29 23.79 19.87 -4.25
CA ASP A 29 22.38 19.95 -4.64
C ASP A 29 21.49 20.18 -3.41
N THR A 30 20.84 21.33 -3.38
CA THR A 30 19.99 21.76 -2.27
C THR A 30 18.54 22.01 -2.67
N SER A 31 18.21 21.96 -3.97
CA SER A 31 16.86 22.29 -4.46
C SER A 31 16.05 21.04 -4.81
N VAL A 32 14.84 20.97 -4.24
CA VAL A 32 13.84 19.94 -4.55
C VAL A 32 13.04 20.27 -5.82
N GLU A 33 13.11 21.52 -6.30
CA GLU A 33 12.25 22.04 -7.38
C GLU A 33 12.36 21.24 -8.69
N PRO A 34 13.55 20.84 -9.19
CA PRO A 34 13.62 20.07 -10.44
C PRO A 34 12.97 18.69 -10.31
N ARG A 35 13.10 18.05 -9.14
CA ARG A 35 12.48 16.75 -8.83
C ARG A 35 10.97 16.90 -8.73
N TRP A 36 10.51 17.98 -8.12
CA TRP A 36 9.08 18.30 -8.03
C TRP A 36 8.49 18.55 -9.41
N GLU A 37 9.17 19.30 -10.28
CA GLU A 37 8.67 19.61 -11.63
C GLU A 37 8.45 18.32 -12.45
N ALA A 38 9.37 17.37 -12.38
CA ALA A 38 9.19 16.06 -13.02
C ALA A 38 8.01 15.25 -12.45
N ALA A 39 7.80 15.29 -11.13
CA ALA A 39 6.65 14.67 -10.48
C ALA A 39 5.33 15.35 -10.91
N ARG A 40 5.31 16.68 -10.95
CA ARG A 40 4.19 17.52 -11.38
C ARG A 40 3.75 17.19 -12.80
N GLU A 41 4.70 17.11 -13.73
CA GLU A 41 4.43 16.71 -15.12
C GLU A 41 3.83 15.30 -15.21
N SER A 42 4.30 14.38 -14.36
CA SER A 42 3.80 13.00 -14.33
C SER A 42 2.37 12.92 -13.80
N LEU A 43 2.06 13.64 -12.72
CA LEU A 43 0.69 13.76 -12.19
C LEU A 43 -0.26 14.42 -13.19
N ALA A 44 0.17 15.49 -13.86
CA ALA A 44 -0.63 16.17 -14.87
C ALA A 44 -0.95 15.23 -16.05
N ARG A 45 0.03 14.44 -16.51
CA ARG A 45 -0.16 13.44 -17.57
C ARG A 45 -1.12 12.33 -17.16
N ALA A 46 -1.14 11.96 -15.88
CA ALA A 46 -2.07 10.98 -15.32
C ALA A 46 -3.48 11.56 -15.07
N GLY A 47 -3.71 12.85 -15.32
CA GLY A 47 -5.01 13.49 -15.15
C GLY A 47 -5.32 13.92 -13.72
N CYS A 48 -4.30 14.10 -12.87
CA CYS A 48 -4.46 14.65 -11.53
C CYS A 48 -5.03 16.06 -11.58
N ASP A 49 -6.00 16.36 -10.71
CA ASP A 49 -6.63 17.68 -10.71
C ASP A 49 -5.66 18.77 -10.24
N PRO A 50 -5.76 20.00 -10.79
CA PRO A 50 -4.82 21.07 -10.47
C PRO A 50 -4.81 21.48 -8.99
N HIS A 51 -5.92 21.32 -8.27
CA HIS A 51 -5.98 21.67 -6.84
C HIS A 51 -5.14 20.68 -6.02
N THR A 52 -5.24 19.38 -6.29
CA THR A 52 -4.42 18.35 -5.65
C THR A 52 -2.93 18.54 -5.97
N VAL A 53 -2.60 18.85 -7.23
CA VAL A 53 -1.20 19.14 -7.62
C VAL A 53 -0.66 20.36 -6.89
N HIS A 54 -1.46 21.42 -6.75
CA HIS A 54 -1.06 22.63 -6.03
C HIS A 54 -0.83 22.36 -4.53
N ALA A 55 -1.74 21.62 -3.89
CA ALA A 55 -1.58 21.24 -2.48
C ALA A 55 -0.30 20.41 -2.23
N LEU A 56 0.04 19.51 -3.16
CA LEU A 56 1.29 18.75 -3.13
C LEU A 56 2.51 19.66 -3.30
N GLN A 57 2.45 20.63 -4.22
CA GLN A 57 3.54 21.58 -4.44
C GLN A 57 3.86 22.34 -3.16
N ASP A 58 2.84 22.93 -2.53
CA ASP A 58 3.00 23.70 -1.30
C ASP A 58 3.61 22.81 -0.21
N ALA A 59 3.11 21.58 -0.05
CA ALA A 59 3.65 20.64 0.92
C ALA A 59 5.12 20.26 0.65
N VAL A 60 5.53 20.09 -0.61
CA VAL A 60 6.93 19.79 -0.98
C VAL A 60 7.83 20.98 -0.73
N LEU A 61 7.45 22.17 -1.18
CA LEU A 61 8.27 23.38 -1.09
C LEU A 61 8.41 23.88 0.36
N ASP A 62 7.36 23.70 1.17
CA ASP A 62 7.39 24.01 2.60
C ASP A 62 8.12 22.95 3.42
N HIS A 63 8.65 21.87 2.81
CA HIS A 63 9.39 20.87 3.58
C HIS A 63 10.70 21.45 4.14
N PRO A 64 10.84 21.50 5.48
CA PRO A 64 12.09 21.94 6.07
C PRO A 64 13.21 20.98 5.65
N GLY A 65 14.17 21.51 4.91
CA GLY A 65 15.35 20.79 4.50
C GLY A 65 16.14 20.29 5.69
N ARG A 66 16.23 18.97 5.85
CA ARG A 66 17.15 18.36 6.82
C ARG A 66 18.47 18.03 6.12
N PRO A 67 19.62 18.35 6.73
CA PRO A 67 20.91 17.88 6.22
C PRO A 67 20.91 16.36 6.11
N GLY A 68 21.54 15.84 5.04
CA GLY A 68 21.65 14.41 4.80
C GLY A 68 20.66 13.89 3.76
N ARG A 69 20.57 12.56 3.69
CA ARG A 69 19.77 11.84 2.69
C ARG A 69 18.39 11.54 3.27
N HIS A 70 17.35 12.15 2.73
CA HIS A 70 15.97 12.02 3.21
C HIS A 70 15.01 11.96 2.03
N GLY A 71 13.90 11.26 2.22
CA GLY A 71 12.79 11.26 1.29
C GLY A 71 11.52 11.84 1.91
N LEU A 72 10.54 12.09 1.07
CA LEU A 72 9.21 12.48 1.50
C LEU A 72 8.16 11.68 0.72
N ALA A 73 7.26 11.02 1.45
CA ALA A 73 6.04 10.43 0.90
C ALA A 73 4.85 11.36 1.19
N LEU A 74 4.06 11.65 0.17
CA LEU A 74 2.88 12.51 0.22
C LEU A 74 1.70 11.81 -0.41
N PHE A 75 0.55 11.90 0.24
CA PHE A 75 -0.72 11.35 -0.23
C PHE A 75 -1.77 12.45 -0.20
N ALA A 76 -2.32 12.76 -1.37
CA ALA A 76 -3.27 13.84 -1.54
C ALA A 76 -4.48 13.41 -2.36
N THR A 77 -5.63 14.00 -2.06
CA THR A 77 -6.86 13.83 -2.83
C THR A 77 -7.72 15.08 -2.68
N SER A 78 -8.49 15.42 -3.71
CA SER A 78 -9.47 16.51 -3.67
C SER A 78 -8.92 17.86 -3.20
N GLY A 79 -7.68 18.20 -3.58
CA GLY A 79 -7.04 19.46 -3.21
C GLY A 79 -6.43 19.51 -1.80
N GLU A 80 -6.36 18.37 -1.10
CA GLU A 80 -5.83 18.30 0.26
C GLU A 80 -4.74 17.24 0.39
N VAL A 81 -3.63 17.59 1.05
CA VAL A 81 -2.61 16.62 1.47
C VAL A 81 -3.06 15.98 2.78
N ILE A 82 -3.51 14.73 2.70
CA ILE A 82 -4.05 13.99 3.85
C ILE A 82 -2.94 13.42 4.72
N MET A 83 -1.83 13.02 4.10
CA MET A 83 -0.69 12.47 4.81
C MET A 83 0.62 12.93 4.21
N ARG A 84 1.55 13.21 5.13
CA ARG A 84 2.93 13.55 4.86
C ARG A 84 3.81 12.69 5.76
N GLN A 85 4.60 11.81 5.17
CA GLN A 85 5.50 10.92 5.91
C GLN A 85 6.95 11.20 5.49
N PRO A 86 7.79 11.74 6.39
CA PRO A 86 9.25 11.78 6.18
C PRO A 86 9.81 10.36 6.11
N LEU A 87 10.75 10.15 5.19
CA LEU A 87 11.46 8.90 4.99
C LEU A 87 12.93 9.09 5.42
N THR A 88 13.47 8.10 6.11
CA THR A 88 14.86 8.10 6.64
C THR A 88 15.92 7.98 5.56
N ALA A 89 15.52 7.61 4.34
CA ALA A 89 16.34 7.57 3.15
C ALA A 89 15.51 8.04 1.94
N PRO A 90 16.15 8.56 0.88
CA PRO A 90 15.45 8.90 -0.35
C PRO A 90 14.80 7.66 -0.97
N PRO A 91 13.67 7.83 -1.69
CA PRO A 91 13.04 6.71 -2.37
C PRO A 91 13.99 6.13 -3.44
N ARG A 92 13.92 4.81 -3.65
CA ARG A 92 14.78 4.11 -4.64
C ARG A 92 14.60 4.66 -6.05
N ALA A 93 13.37 5.07 -6.37
CA ALA A 93 13.01 5.80 -7.58
C ALA A 93 11.98 6.88 -7.21
N ALA A 94 11.99 8.00 -7.92
CA ALA A 94 10.91 8.99 -7.79
C ALA A 94 9.60 8.37 -8.28
N ILE A 95 8.53 8.55 -7.52
CA ILE A 95 7.20 8.03 -7.84
C ILE A 95 6.22 9.20 -7.81
N ALA A 96 5.38 9.29 -8.81
CA ALA A 96 4.31 10.26 -8.91
C ALA A 96 3.16 9.65 -9.70
N VAL A 97 2.21 9.07 -8.98
CA VAL A 97 1.09 8.30 -9.55
C VAL A 97 -0.25 8.89 -9.11
N TYR A 98 -1.25 8.75 -9.97
CA TYR A 98 -2.64 9.16 -9.70
C TYR A 98 -3.58 7.98 -9.95
N GLU A 99 -4.01 7.33 -8.88
CA GLU A 99 -4.67 6.02 -8.93
C GLU A 99 -5.94 5.99 -8.05
N PRO A 100 -6.87 5.02 -8.23
CA PRO A 100 -8.08 4.95 -7.40
C PRO A 100 -7.80 4.76 -5.89
N LEU A 101 -6.65 4.19 -5.53
CA LEU A 101 -6.19 3.96 -4.16
C LEU A 101 -4.81 4.61 -3.93
N PRO A 102 -4.46 4.93 -2.67
CA PRO A 102 -3.14 5.46 -2.35
C PRO A 102 -2.05 4.38 -2.56
N HIS A 103 -0.94 4.74 -3.21
CA HIS A 103 0.17 3.83 -3.47
C HIS A 103 1.14 3.78 -2.28
N VAL A 104 0.76 3.05 -1.23
CA VAL A 104 1.44 3.03 0.08
C VAL A 104 2.57 1.99 0.21
N MET A 105 2.66 1.04 -0.72
CA MET A 105 3.65 -0.05 -0.65
C MET A 105 5.10 0.43 -0.54
N PRO A 106 5.58 1.39 -1.36
CA PRO A 106 6.95 1.87 -1.24
C PRO A 106 7.30 2.44 0.14
N MET A 107 6.31 3.03 0.84
CA MET A 107 6.48 3.50 2.23
C MET A 107 6.55 2.33 3.21
N ILE A 108 5.64 1.34 3.09
CA ILE A 108 5.62 0.15 3.94
C ILE A 108 6.94 -0.61 3.85
N SER A 109 7.48 -0.80 2.64
CA SER A 109 8.74 -1.52 2.42
C SER A 109 9.95 -0.84 3.05
N GLN A 110 9.93 0.49 3.16
CA GLN A 110 10.99 1.23 3.86
C GLN A 110 10.82 1.24 5.38
N LEU A 111 9.59 1.14 5.89
CA LEU A 111 9.32 1.06 7.33
C LEU A 111 9.45 -0.37 7.87
N GLY A 112 9.30 -1.38 7.01
CA GLY A 112 9.24 -2.80 7.36
C GLY A 112 10.55 -3.40 7.89
N GLU A 113 11.66 -2.68 7.85
CA GLU A 113 12.98 -3.15 8.33
C GLU A 113 13.08 -3.24 9.87
N GLU A 114 12.05 -2.83 10.63
CA GLU A 114 12.19 -2.57 12.08
C GLU A 114 11.82 -3.73 13.04
N LEU A 115 11.31 -4.90 12.62
CA LEU A 115 10.95 -5.96 13.60
C LEU A 115 11.03 -7.41 13.09
N GLU A 116 12.24 -7.93 13.06
CA GLU A 116 12.56 -9.30 12.63
C GLU A 116 11.93 -10.40 13.51
N GLU A 117 11.90 -10.22 14.83
CA GLU A 117 11.34 -11.23 15.75
C GLU A 117 9.84 -11.46 15.50
N HIS A 118 9.07 -10.38 15.30
CA HIS A 118 7.64 -10.48 15.02
C HIS A 118 7.37 -11.12 13.65
N ARG A 119 8.27 -10.92 12.68
CA ARG A 119 8.18 -11.55 11.36
C ARG A 119 8.28 -13.07 11.49
N GLN A 120 9.26 -13.57 12.24
CA GLN A 120 9.45 -15.00 12.45
C GLN A 120 8.25 -15.64 13.17
N ASP A 121 7.72 -15.02 14.22
CA ASP A 121 6.53 -15.52 14.94
C ASP A 121 5.31 -15.70 14.02
N VAL A 122 5.10 -14.76 13.09
CA VAL A 122 4.00 -14.81 12.12
C VAL A 122 4.23 -15.92 11.09
N LEU A 123 5.48 -16.11 10.63
CA LEU A 123 5.83 -17.17 9.70
C LEU A 123 5.63 -18.56 10.31
N ASP A 124 6.01 -18.75 11.58
CA ASP A 124 5.80 -20.01 12.30
C ASP A 124 4.30 -20.31 12.48
N GLN A 125 3.49 -19.29 12.76
CA GLN A 125 2.03 -19.42 12.81
C GLN A 125 1.44 -19.82 11.46
N PHE A 126 1.89 -19.20 10.37
CA PHE A 126 1.47 -19.54 9.02
C PHE A 126 1.82 -20.99 8.66
N GLN A 127 3.05 -21.43 8.92
CA GLN A 127 3.47 -22.82 8.71
C GLN A 127 2.60 -23.80 9.49
N SER A 128 2.30 -23.49 10.76
CA SER A 128 1.41 -24.30 11.59
C SER A 128 -0.03 -24.34 11.07
N GLN A 129 -0.50 -23.33 10.34
CA GLN A 129 -1.84 -23.32 9.72
C GLN A 129 -1.88 -24.23 8.48
N ILE A 130 -0.87 -24.13 7.60
CA ILE A 130 -0.79 -24.98 6.40
C ILE A 130 -0.68 -26.46 6.76
N GLU A 131 0.10 -26.82 7.78
CA GLU A 131 0.20 -28.23 8.23
C GLU A 131 -1.15 -28.85 8.63
N ARG A 132 -2.14 -28.02 8.97
CA ARG A 132 -3.50 -28.47 9.34
C ARG A 132 -4.47 -28.45 8.15
N ASP A 133 -4.24 -27.58 7.19
CA ASP A 133 -5.04 -27.40 5.97
C ASP A 133 -4.13 -26.86 4.86
N ASP A 134 -3.74 -27.75 3.93
CA ASP A 134 -2.76 -27.50 2.86
C ASP A 134 -3.08 -26.28 1.97
N SER A 135 -4.31 -25.75 2.00
CA SER A 135 -4.73 -24.60 1.16
C SER A 135 -5.08 -23.33 1.93
N ALA A 136 -5.09 -23.35 3.27
CA ALA A 136 -5.60 -22.24 4.05
C ALA A 136 -4.72 -20.98 3.90
N GLY A 137 -5.18 -20.02 3.10
CA GLY A 137 -4.59 -18.69 3.00
C GLY A 137 -3.28 -18.60 2.22
N ASN A 138 -2.96 -19.52 1.30
CA ASN A 138 -1.77 -19.43 0.45
C ASN A 138 -2.16 -19.19 -1.02
N GLY A 139 -1.65 -18.11 -1.62
CA GLY A 139 -2.03 -17.69 -2.96
C GLY A 139 -3.08 -16.58 -3.00
N LEU A 140 -3.08 -15.83 -4.11
CA LEU A 140 -3.86 -14.61 -4.27
C LEU A 140 -5.37 -14.84 -4.08
N SER A 141 -5.96 -15.81 -4.78
CA SER A 141 -7.41 -16.07 -4.72
C SER A 141 -7.88 -16.47 -3.32
N GLU A 142 -7.13 -17.31 -2.60
CA GLU A 142 -7.47 -17.70 -1.23
C GLU A 142 -7.38 -16.51 -0.27
N VAL A 143 -6.29 -15.74 -0.36
CA VAL A 143 -6.12 -14.53 0.45
C VAL A 143 -7.23 -13.53 0.18
N VAL A 144 -7.58 -13.28 -1.08
CA VAL A 144 -8.67 -12.37 -1.46
C VAL A 144 -10.01 -12.86 -0.92
N SER A 145 -10.30 -14.16 -1.01
CA SER A 145 -11.50 -14.77 -0.44
C SER A 145 -11.59 -14.52 1.08
N HIS A 146 -10.50 -14.73 1.82
CA HIS A 146 -10.47 -14.48 3.27
C HIS A 146 -10.52 -13.00 3.63
N LEU A 147 -9.88 -12.13 2.85
CA LEU A 147 -9.95 -10.68 3.02
C LEU A 147 -11.38 -10.17 2.86
N SER A 148 -12.09 -10.67 1.85
CA SER A 148 -13.48 -10.28 1.61
C SER A 148 -14.41 -10.61 2.77
N ARG A 149 -14.02 -11.61 3.60
CA ARG A 149 -14.75 -12.08 4.78
C ARG A 149 -14.23 -11.48 6.09
N GLY A 150 -13.21 -10.62 6.05
CA GLY A 150 -12.54 -10.08 7.24
C GLY A 150 -11.86 -11.14 8.11
N GLN A 151 -11.46 -12.25 7.51
CA GLN A 151 -10.87 -13.40 8.22
C GLN A 151 -9.35 -13.31 8.34
N VAL A 152 -8.69 -12.36 7.68
CA VAL A 152 -7.24 -12.20 7.74
C VAL A 152 -6.86 -11.43 9.00
N ASP A 153 -5.95 -12.03 9.77
CA ASP A 153 -5.27 -11.37 10.88
C ASP A 153 -4.04 -10.64 10.33
N THR A 154 -3.15 -11.39 9.68
CA THR A 154 -1.89 -10.89 9.15
C THR A 154 -1.68 -11.34 7.70
N LEU A 155 -1.44 -10.39 6.79
CA LEU A 155 -1.04 -10.65 5.40
C LEU A 155 0.48 -10.81 5.32
N LEU A 156 0.93 -11.89 4.69
CA LEU A 156 2.31 -12.08 4.26
C LEU A 156 2.42 -11.71 2.78
N LEU A 157 3.32 -10.80 2.45
CA LEU A 157 3.47 -10.30 1.09
C LEU A 157 4.95 -10.20 0.71
N ILE A 158 5.30 -10.76 -0.44
CA ILE A 158 6.56 -10.44 -1.11
C ILE A 158 6.38 -9.10 -1.83
N ASP A 159 7.19 -8.11 -1.45
CA ASP A 159 7.18 -6.81 -2.15
C ASP A 159 7.85 -6.95 -3.51
N ASP A 160 7.05 -7.14 -4.55
CA ASP A 160 7.46 -7.09 -5.95
C ASP A 160 6.85 -5.84 -6.64
N PRO A 161 7.60 -4.73 -6.72
CA PRO A 161 7.16 -3.53 -7.42
C PRO A 161 6.84 -3.77 -8.90
N SER A 162 7.44 -4.80 -9.53
CA SER A 162 7.24 -5.14 -10.94
C SER A 162 5.96 -5.92 -11.21
N SER A 163 5.30 -6.44 -10.16
CA SER A 163 4.04 -7.15 -10.29
C SER A 163 2.97 -6.29 -10.96
N THR A 164 2.24 -6.91 -11.89
CA THR A 164 1.14 -6.29 -12.62
C THR A 164 -0.23 -6.85 -12.23
N GLU A 165 -0.27 -7.74 -11.22
CA GLU A 165 -1.49 -8.36 -10.72
C GLU A 165 -2.54 -7.32 -10.32
N GLN A 166 -3.79 -7.59 -10.64
CA GLN A 166 -4.90 -6.66 -10.46
C GLN A 166 -6.08 -7.32 -9.76
N LEU A 167 -6.76 -6.54 -8.93
CA LEU A 167 -8.01 -6.92 -8.27
C LEU A 167 -9.08 -5.86 -8.53
N TRP A 168 -10.33 -6.28 -8.38
CA TRP A 168 -11.48 -5.38 -8.40
C TRP A 168 -11.87 -5.03 -6.98
N ILE A 169 -12.26 -3.78 -6.77
CA ILE A 169 -12.71 -3.28 -5.46
C ILE A 169 -14.13 -2.74 -5.53
N GLY A 170 -14.86 -2.77 -4.41
CA GLY A 170 -16.14 -2.11 -4.22
C GLY A 170 -16.04 -0.87 -3.32
N PRO A 171 -17.15 -0.15 -3.08
CA PRO A 171 -17.16 1.04 -2.21
C PRO A 171 -16.74 0.77 -0.76
N GLN A 172 -16.97 -0.43 -0.23
CA GLN A 172 -16.55 -0.80 1.12
C GLN A 172 -15.14 -1.42 1.11
N PRO A 173 -14.32 -1.22 2.17
CA PRO A 173 -12.94 -1.73 2.22
C PRO A 173 -12.79 -3.23 1.97
N HIS A 174 -13.67 -4.05 2.57
CA HIS A 174 -13.66 -5.50 2.43
C HIS A 174 -14.20 -5.99 1.08
N GLN A 175 -14.79 -5.14 0.26
CA GLN A 175 -15.24 -5.53 -1.07
C GLN A 175 -14.03 -5.56 -2.00
N VAL A 176 -13.37 -6.71 -2.06
CA VAL A 176 -12.23 -7.01 -2.92
C VAL A 176 -12.46 -8.38 -3.57
N SER A 177 -12.13 -8.51 -4.85
CA SER A 177 -12.29 -9.76 -5.59
C SER A 177 -11.33 -9.85 -6.78
N ASP A 178 -10.95 -11.07 -7.13
CA ASP A 178 -10.29 -11.45 -8.39
C ASP A 178 -11.30 -11.79 -9.50
N ASP A 179 -12.60 -11.76 -9.22
CA ASP A 179 -13.70 -11.89 -10.19
C ASP A 179 -14.65 -10.68 -10.13
N PRO A 180 -14.72 -9.84 -11.17
CA PRO A 180 -15.61 -8.69 -11.19
C PRO A 180 -17.10 -9.05 -11.09
N GLU A 181 -17.52 -10.26 -11.48
CA GLU A 181 -18.93 -10.68 -11.42
C GLU A 181 -19.43 -10.82 -9.97
N LEU A 182 -18.55 -11.16 -9.02
CA LEU A 182 -18.89 -11.21 -7.60
C LEU A 182 -19.24 -9.82 -7.04
N LEU A 183 -18.59 -8.76 -7.53
CA LEU A 183 -18.92 -7.38 -7.15
C LEU A 183 -20.14 -6.85 -7.90
N ARG A 184 -20.31 -7.22 -9.18
CA ARG A 184 -21.50 -6.85 -9.96
C ARG A 184 -22.77 -7.45 -9.42
N SER A 185 -22.75 -8.72 -9.02
CA SER A 185 -23.89 -9.39 -8.39
C SER A 185 -24.29 -8.76 -7.04
N SER A 186 -23.34 -8.10 -6.37
CA SER A 186 -23.56 -7.30 -5.15
C SER A 186 -24.10 -5.88 -5.44
N GLY A 187 -24.40 -5.53 -6.70
CA GLY A 187 -25.01 -4.26 -7.11
C GLY A 187 -24.02 -3.21 -7.63
N PHE A 188 -22.75 -3.54 -7.81
CA PHE A 188 -21.74 -2.59 -8.27
C PHE A 188 -21.37 -2.80 -9.75
N SER A 189 -22.01 -2.04 -10.64
CA SER A 189 -21.98 -2.29 -12.08
C SER A 189 -20.61 -2.11 -12.76
N HIS A 190 -19.79 -1.17 -12.24
CA HIS A 190 -18.49 -0.84 -12.81
C HIS A 190 -17.40 -0.85 -11.74
N PRO A 191 -16.99 -2.03 -11.26
CA PRO A 191 -15.94 -2.10 -10.26
C PRO A 191 -14.61 -1.60 -10.84
N PRO A 192 -13.95 -0.60 -10.22
CA PRO A 192 -12.63 -0.18 -10.64
C PRO A 192 -11.65 -1.31 -10.35
N ARG A 193 -10.67 -1.42 -11.25
CA ARG A 193 -9.57 -2.36 -11.16
C ARG A 193 -8.32 -1.61 -10.68
N VAL A 194 -7.62 -2.20 -9.73
CA VAL A 194 -6.43 -1.63 -9.08
C VAL A 194 -5.37 -2.71 -8.88
N ARG A 195 -4.12 -2.33 -8.60
CA ARG A 195 -3.08 -3.29 -8.24
C ARG A 195 -3.52 -4.15 -7.04
N ALA A 196 -3.15 -5.43 -7.08
CA ALA A 196 -3.54 -6.40 -6.07
C ALA A 196 -3.08 -6.00 -4.66
N ASP A 197 -1.84 -5.54 -4.51
CA ASP A 197 -1.28 -5.06 -3.23
C ASP A 197 -2.12 -3.92 -2.61
N ALA A 198 -2.50 -2.91 -3.41
CA ALA A 198 -3.30 -1.78 -2.97
C ALA A 198 -4.71 -2.21 -2.54
N ALA A 199 -5.34 -3.13 -3.28
CA ALA A 199 -6.65 -3.68 -2.90
C ALA A 199 -6.58 -4.48 -1.60
N MET A 200 -5.56 -5.32 -1.43
CA MET A 200 -5.37 -6.13 -0.22
C MET A 200 -5.10 -5.24 1.00
N LEU A 201 -4.25 -4.22 0.87
CA LEU A 201 -3.99 -3.26 1.94
C LEU A 201 -5.24 -2.49 2.37
N ARG A 202 -6.06 -2.06 1.40
CA ARG A 202 -7.35 -1.43 1.68
C ARG A 202 -8.25 -2.34 2.50
N ALA A 203 -8.37 -3.61 2.10
CA ALA A 203 -9.17 -4.59 2.82
C ALA A 203 -8.62 -4.80 4.25
N LEU A 204 -7.30 -4.99 4.39
CA LEU A 204 -6.63 -5.15 5.68
C LEU A 204 -6.90 -3.99 6.63
N VAL A 205 -6.73 -2.75 6.17
CA VAL A 205 -6.94 -1.55 7.00
C VAL A 205 -8.40 -1.48 7.45
N GLY A 206 -9.34 -1.81 6.56
CA GLY A 206 -10.77 -1.82 6.87
C GLY A 206 -11.20 -2.93 7.83
N THR A 207 -10.38 -3.97 8.00
CA THR A 207 -10.67 -5.11 8.88
C THR A 207 -9.71 -5.18 10.08
N ASP A 208 -8.93 -4.13 10.34
CA ASP A 208 -7.94 -4.06 11.42
C ASP A 208 -6.92 -5.21 11.37
N GLY A 209 -6.41 -5.52 10.17
CA GLY A 209 -5.35 -6.51 9.95
C GLY A 209 -3.95 -5.89 9.97
N SER A 210 -2.93 -6.76 9.98
CA SER A 210 -1.51 -6.40 9.95
C SER A 210 -0.83 -6.93 8.68
N ILE A 211 0.26 -6.30 8.25
CA ILE A 211 1.09 -6.81 7.14
C ILE A 211 2.50 -7.15 7.63
N VAL A 212 3.06 -8.21 7.07
CA VAL A 212 4.46 -8.62 7.18
C VAL A 212 5.01 -8.78 5.77
N LEU A 213 6.11 -8.08 5.49
CA LEU A 213 6.84 -8.27 4.25
C LEU A 213 7.79 -9.45 4.38
N VAL A 214 7.87 -10.25 3.32
CA VAL A 214 8.62 -11.49 3.29
C VAL A 214 9.68 -11.41 2.20
N ASP A 215 10.90 -11.82 2.53
CA ASP A 215 11.96 -11.91 1.55
C ASP A 215 11.70 -13.08 0.58
N PRO A 216 11.78 -12.84 -0.74
CA PRO A 216 11.47 -13.85 -1.74
C PRO A 216 12.41 -15.06 -1.71
N GLU A 217 13.60 -14.90 -1.15
CA GLU A 217 14.61 -15.95 -1.04
C GLU A 217 14.36 -16.89 0.16
N GLU A 218 13.67 -16.42 1.19
CA GLU A 218 13.51 -17.14 2.45
C GLU A 218 12.26 -18.02 2.49
N HIS A 219 11.19 -17.62 1.78
CA HIS A 219 9.91 -18.33 1.83
C HIS A 219 9.23 -18.42 0.46
N HIS A 220 8.79 -19.63 0.10
CA HIS A 220 8.03 -19.87 -1.12
C HIS A 220 6.53 -19.63 -0.85
N LEU A 221 6.07 -18.40 -1.07
CA LEU A 221 4.64 -18.08 -1.10
C LEU A 221 4.09 -18.28 -2.51
N HIS A 222 2.98 -18.99 -2.66
CA HIS A 222 2.37 -19.17 -3.99
C HIS A 222 1.89 -17.81 -4.51
N GLY A 223 2.38 -17.38 -5.67
CA GLY A 223 2.05 -16.06 -6.21
C GLY A 223 2.51 -14.88 -5.34
N GLY A 224 3.44 -15.11 -4.40
CA GLY A 224 4.04 -14.07 -3.55
C GLY A 224 3.16 -13.56 -2.42
N VAL A 225 2.05 -14.24 -2.09
CA VAL A 225 1.12 -13.78 -1.06
C VAL A 225 0.55 -14.93 -0.25
N ALA A 226 0.40 -14.69 1.06
CA ALA A 226 -0.29 -15.58 1.98
C ALA A 226 -0.93 -14.82 3.15
N ALA A 227 -1.70 -15.50 3.99
CA ALA A 227 -2.36 -14.90 5.14
C ALA A 227 -2.38 -15.84 6.35
N VAL A 228 -2.11 -15.29 7.53
CA VAL A 228 -2.52 -15.88 8.81
C VAL A 228 -3.97 -15.50 9.07
N LEU A 229 -4.82 -16.49 9.24
CA LEU A 229 -6.23 -16.29 9.54
C LEU A 229 -6.45 -15.99 11.02
N ARG A 230 -7.42 -15.13 11.31
CA ARG A 230 -7.93 -14.92 12.66
C ARG A 230 -8.43 -16.26 13.17
N HIS A 231 -7.94 -16.67 14.33
CA HIS A 231 -8.48 -17.83 14.99
C HIS A 231 -9.97 -17.55 15.23
N ALA A 232 -10.85 -18.48 14.87
CA ALA A 232 -12.21 -18.47 15.37
C ALA A 232 -12.11 -18.65 16.89
N GLY A 233 -11.96 -17.54 17.61
CA GLY A 233 -11.99 -17.54 19.05
C GLY A 233 -13.30 -18.22 19.44
N ALA A 234 -13.16 -19.33 20.18
CA ALA A 234 -14.26 -19.92 20.91
C ALA A 234 -15.07 -18.78 21.55
N ARG A 235 -16.27 -18.56 21.01
CA ARG A 235 -17.31 -17.77 21.68
C ARG A 235 -18.27 -18.73 22.32
#